data_AF-A0A4R0XMD4-F1
#
_entry.id   AF-A0A4R0XMD4-F1
#
_cell.length_a   1.000
_cell.length_b   1.000
_cell.length_c   1.000
_cell.angle_alpha   90.00
_cell.angle_beta   90.00
_cell.angle_gamma   90.00
#
_symmetry.space_group_name_H-M   'P 1'
#
loop_
_entity.id
_entity.type
_entity.pdbx_description
1 polymer ?
#
loop_
_entity_poly.entity_id
_entity_poly.type
_entity_poly.pdbx_seq_one_letter_code
_entity_poly.pdbx_strand_id
1 'polypeptide(L)'
;MNRERLQQMVTMLRNLPEDAIRFDLARWHDDENSCGTTACAVGHACFNKVFTDQGLKLVDDVPNFNGYESWDAVEEFFELSGPVSSDLFYSPHYPNGDRTTPGEVADRIEALLASQS
;
A
#
# COMPACT_ATOMS: atom_id res chain seq x y z
N MET A 1 -4.62 -13.17 -7.15
CA MET A 1 -4.59 -12.49 -5.84
C MET A 1 -3.64 -13.24 -4.94
N ASN A 2 -2.52 -12.60 -4.64
CA ASN A 2 -1.43 -13.18 -3.87
C ASN A 2 -1.70 -13.00 -2.37
N ARG A 3 -2.34 -14.01 -1.76
CA ARG A 3 -2.77 -13.96 -0.35
C ARG A 3 -1.59 -13.79 0.62
N GLU A 4 -0.44 -14.40 0.32
CA GLU A 4 0.75 -14.32 1.16
C GLU A 4 1.29 -12.89 1.24
N ARG A 5 1.44 -12.21 0.09
CA ARG A 5 1.88 -10.81 0.06
C ARG A 5 0.90 -9.87 0.74
N LEU A 6 -0.40 -10.12 0.63
CA LEU A 6 -1.42 -9.35 1.35
C LEU A 6 -1.37 -9.56 2.87
N GLN A 7 -1.09 -10.78 3.35
CA GLN A 7 -0.88 -11.03 4.78
C GLN A 7 0.40 -10.37 5.31
N GLN A 8 1.46 -10.34 4.50
CA GLN A 8 2.67 -9.57 4.82
C GLN A 8 2.36 -8.07 4.87
N MET A 9 1.47 -7.56 4.02
CA MET A 9 1.05 -6.15 4.01
C MET A 9 0.29 -5.81 5.30
N VAL A 10 -0.66 -6.66 5.69
CA VAL A 10 -1.34 -6.55 6.99
C VAL A 10 -0.32 -6.50 8.13
N THR A 11 0.63 -7.44 8.16
CA THR A 11 1.66 -7.49 9.20
C THR A 11 2.49 -6.21 9.24
N MET A 12 2.88 -5.67 8.09
CA MET A 12 3.60 -4.40 8.02
C MET A 12 2.75 -3.24 8.55
N LEU A 13 1.52 -3.08 8.06
CA LEU A 13 0.63 -1.97 8.40
C LEU A 13 0.28 -1.95 9.90
N ARG A 14 0.05 -3.11 10.51
CA ARG A 14 -0.21 -3.24 11.95
C ARG A 14 1.00 -2.90 12.82
N ASN A 15 2.22 -2.99 12.26
CA ASN A 15 3.44 -2.63 12.96
C ASN A 15 3.85 -1.16 12.72
N LEU A 16 3.12 -0.41 11.89
CA LEU A 16 3.32 1.03 11.77
C LEU A 16 2.72 1.73 13.01
N PRO A 17 3.37 2.79 13.53
CA PRO A 17 2.80 3.56 14.62
C PRO A 17 1.46 4.18 14.21
N GLU A 18 0.43 4.07 15.06
CA GLU A 18 -0.90 4.65 14.80
C GLU A 18 -0.85 6.19 14.70
N ASP A 19 0.08 6.80 15.44
CA ASP A 19 0.40 8.22 15.41
C ASP A 19 1.50 8.56 14.40
N ALA A 20 1.75 7.68 13.42
CA ALA A 20 2.54 8.05 12.26
C ALA A 20 1.81 9.23 11.59
N ILE A 21 2.24 10.45 11.93
CA ILE A 21 1.84 11.76 11.36
C ILE A 21 1.97 11.79 9.82
N ARG A 22 2.40 10.68 9.20
CA ARG A 22 2.98 10.55 7.87
C ARG A 22 2.32 9.45 7.02
N PHE A 23 1.17 8.90 7.44
CA PHE A 23 0.40 8.00 6.59
C PHE A 23 -0.70 8.77 5.85
N ASP A 24 -0.58 8.88 4.53
CA ASP A 24 -1.50 9.58 3.62
C ASP A 24 -1.69 8.74 2.36
N LEU A 25 -2.90 8.23 2.14
CA LEU A 25 -3.24 7.40 0.99
C LEU A 25 -3.23 8.15 -0.35
N ALA A 26 -3.27 9.50 -0.34
CA ALA A 26 -3.34 10.31 -1.55
C ALA A 26 -1.97 10.58 -2.19
N ARG A 27 -0.85 10.24 -1.53
CA ARG A 27 0.49 10.59 -2.01
C ARG A 27 1.48 9.43 -1.99
N TRP A 28 2.16 9.23 -3.12
CA TRP A 28 3.29 8.28 -3.24
C TRP A 28 4.63 8.90 -2.85
N HIS A 29 4.80 10.18 -3.15
CA HIS A 29 5.95 11.03 -2.85
C HIS A 29 5.47 12.50 -2.82
N ASP A 30 6.35 13.45 -2.55
CA ASP A 30 5.90 14.68 -1.91
C ASP A 30 6.64 15.95 -2.40
N ASP A 31 5.89 16.87 -3.03
CA ASP A 31 6.40 18.15 -3.53
C ASP A 31 6.37 19.25 -2.45
N GLU A 32 7.55 19.82 -2.18
CA GLU A 32 7.93 21.05 -1.48
C GLU A 32 7.31 21.47 -0.11
N ASN A 33 6.33 20.76 0.47
CA ASN A 33 5.87 21.00 1.86
C ASN A 33 5.61 19.69 2.61
N SER A 34 6.60 18.83 2.60
CA SER A 34 6.39 17.42 2.39
C SER A 34 7.08 16.49 3.41
N CYS A 35 6.36 15.48 3.92
CA CYS A 35 6.65 14.51 4.98
C CYS A 35 7.83 13.55 4.76
N GLY A 36 8.59 13.65 3.65
CA GLY A 36 9.87 12.96 3.48
C GLY A 36 9.84 11.43 3.44
N THR A 37 8.67 10.80 3.33
CA THR A 37 8.49 9.35 3.18
C THR A 37 7.23 9.07 2.36
N THR A 38 7.27 8.07 1.49
CA THR A 38 6.10 7.38 0.93
C THR A 38 4.97 7.23 1.94
N ALA A 39 3.89 7.99 1.76
CA ALA A 39 2.89 8.15 2.81
C ALA A 39 1.79 7.08 2.76
N CYS A 40 1.57 6.40 1.63
CA CYS A 40 0.53 5.38 1.52
C CYS A 40 1.03 3.95 1.85
N ALA A 41 0.11 3.00 2.03
CA ALA A 41 0.42 1.59 2.30
C ALA A 41 1.42 0.98 1.29
N VAL A 42 1.20 1.24 -0.01
CA VAL A 42 2.07 0.75 -1.10
C VAL A 42 3.45 1.38 -1.03
N GLY A 43 3.50 2.67 -0.71
CA GLY A 43 4.75 3.37 -0.58
C GLY A 43 5.61 2.81 0.57
N HIS A 44 5.01 2.59 1.74
CA HIS A 44 5.67 1.88 2.84
C HIS A 44 6.15 0.48 2.43
N ALA A 45 5.36 -0.24 1.62
CA ALA A 45 5.76 -1.56 1.12
C ALA A 45 7.03 -1.49 0.25
N CYS A 46 7.20 -0.44 -0.56
CA CYS A 46 8.38 -0.25 -1.40
C CYS A 46 9.69 -0.05 -0.62
N PHE A 47 9.63 0.26 0.69
CA PHE A 47 10.80 0.36 1.58
C PHE A 47 10.93 -0.80 2.56
N ASN A 48 9.94 -1.68 2.65
CA ASN A 48 9.98 -2.80 3.56
C ASN A 48 10.83 -3.95 2.98
N LYS A 49 11.72 -4.51 3.80
CA LYS A 49 12.63 -5.60 3.37
C LYS A 49 11.87 -6.80 2.80
N VAL A 50 10.73 -7.16 3.38
CA VAL A 50 9.92 -8.33 2.95
C VAL A 50 9.47 -8.19 1.50
N PHE A 51 9.11 -6.98 1.05
CA PHE A 51 8.65 -6.77 -0.33
C PHE A 51 9.79 -6.43 -1.28
N THR A 52 10.82 -5.70 -0.82
CA THR A 52 12.00 -5.40 -1.63
C THR A 52 12.81 -6.65 -1.98
N ASP A 53 12.92 -7.62 -1.07
CA ASP A 53 13.49 -8.95 -1.37
C ASP A 53 12.69 -9.71 -2.43
N GLN A 54 11.40 -9.41 -2.56
CA GLN A 54 10.50 -10.00 -3.57
C GLN A 54 10.46 -9.19 -4.87
N GLY A 55 11.21 -8.09 -4.97
CA GLY A 55 11.37 -7.29 -6.19
C GLY A 55 10.52 -6.03 -6.28
N LEU A 56 9.66 -5.72 -5.30
CA LEU A 56 8.93 -4.45 -5.26
C LEU A 56 9.88 -3.34 -4.82
N LYS A 57 9.97 -2.27 -5.60
CA LYS A 57 10.90 -1.16 -5.33
C LYS A 57 10.26 0.17 -5.71
N LEU A 58 10.80 1.25 -5.17
CA LEU A 58 10.50 2.61 -5.62
C LEU A 58 11.58 3.04 -6.62
N VAL A 59 11.19 3.41 -7.84
CA VAL A 59 12.09 3.93 -8.89
C VAL A 59 11.51 5.24 -9.37
N ASP A 60 12.31 6.32 -9.32
CA ASP A 60 11.85 7.68 -9.63
C ASP A 60 10.53 8.02 -8.93
N ASP A 61 10.46 7.63 -7.65
CA ASP A 61 9.32 7.82 -6.76
C ASP A 61 8.00 7.13 -7.18
N VAL A 62 8.09 6.16 -8.09
CA VAL A 62 6.97 5.35 -8.57
C VAL A 62 7.20 3.88 -8.20
N PRO A 63 6.17 3.15 -7.72
CA PRO A 63 6.28 1.71 -7.51
C PRO A 63 6.67 1.00 -8.80
N ASN A 64 7.63 0.09 -8.74
CA ASN A 64 8.10 -0.68 -9.88
C ASN A 64 8.27 -2.16 -9.50
N PHE A 65 7.78 -3.05 -10.36
CA PHE A 65 7.88 -4.49 -10.19
C PHE A 65 7.85 -5.18 -11.56
N ASN A 66 8.82 -6.07 -11.83
CA ASN A 66 8.87 -6.89 -13.03
C ASN A 66 8.69 -6.12 -14.38
N GLY A 67 9.20 -4.89 -14.45
CA GLY A 67 9.07 -4.03 -15.64
C GLY A 67 7.75 -3.26 -15.73
N TYR A 68 6.82 -3.46 -14.80
CA TYR A 68 5.64 -2.62 -14.61
C TYR A 68 5.95 -1.47 -13.67
N GLU A 69 5.19 -0.39 -13.81
CA GLU A 69 5.31 0.84 -13.02
C GLU A 69 3.94 1.23 -12.43
N SER A 70 3.93 2.10 -11.43
CA SER A 70 2.71 2.75 -10.95
C SER A 70 1.70 1.71 -10.43
N TRP A 71 0.41 1.91 -10.66
CA TRP A 71 -0.64 0.97 -10.27
C TRP A 71 -0.48 -0.40 -10.92
N ASP A 72 0.03 -0.49 -12.15
CA ASP A 72 0.25 -1.78 -12.82
C ASP A 72 1.28 -2.63 -12.06
N ALA A 73 2.32 -2.00 -11.49
CA ALA A 73 3.29 -2.69 -10.62
C ALA A 73 2.63 -3.22 -9.34
N VAL A 74 1.72 -2.46 -8.74
CA VAL A 74 1.00 -2.86 -7.52
C VAL A 74 0.04 -4.01 -7.80
N GLU A 75 -0.72 -3.90 -8.88
CA GLU A 75 -1.65 -4.94 -9.35
C GLU A 75 -0.92 -6.23 -9.66
N GLU A 76 0.18 -6.17 -10.41
CA GLU A 76 1.01 -7.34 -10.72
C GLU A 76 1.65 -7.94 -9.45
N PHE A 77 2.18 -7.10 -8.55
CA PHE A 77 2.84 -7.59 -7.34
C PHE A 77 1.89 -8.30 -6.38
N PHE A 78 0.70 -7.76 -6.15
CA PHE A 78 -0.31 -8.39 -5.28
C PHE A 78 -1.29 -9.30 -6.03
N GLU A 79 -1.12 -9.45 -7.35
CA GLU A 79 -2.04 -10.14 -8.28
C GLU A 79 -3.50 -9.69 -8.11
N LEU A 80 -3.71 -8.38 -8.02
CA LEU A 80 -5.02 -7.75 -7.88
C LEU A 80 -5.51 -7.25 -9.23
N SER A 81 -6.83 -7.16 -9.40
CA SER A 81 -7.39 -6.33 -10.47
C SER A 81 -7.42 -4.87 -10.04
N GLY A 82 -7.37 -3.94 -11.00
CA GLY A 82 -7.51 -2.51 -10.72
C GLY A 82 -8.69 -2.12 -9.82
N PRO A 83 -9.91 -2.67 -9.98
CA PRO A 83 -11.00 -2.41 -9.03
C PRO A 83 -10.68 -2.81 -7.59
N VAL A 84 -10.04 -3.96 -7.37
CA VAL A 84 -9.66 -4.42 -6.03
C VAL A 84 -8.50 -3.59 -5.47
N SER A 85 -7.49 -3.29 -6.29
CA SER A 85 -6.37 -2.41 -5.90
C SER A 85 -6.89 -1.03 -5.47
N SER A 86 -7.82 -0.46 -6.24
CA SER A 86 -8.45 0.82 -5.93
C SER A 86 -9.29 0.75 -4.65
N ASP A 87 -10.07 -0.31 -4.43
CA ASP A 87 -10.82 -0.48 -3.18
C ASP A 87 -9.92 -0.54 -1.94
N LEU A 88 -8.75 -1.18 -2.05
CA LEU A 88 -7.80 -1.35 -0.95
C LEU A 88 -6.93 -0.12 -0.69
N PHE A 89 -6.55 0.64 -1.72
CA PHE A 89 -5.46 1.62 -1.57
C PHE A 89 -5.83 3.04 -1.95
N TYR A 90 -7.05 3.28 -2.45
CA TYR A 90 -7.48 4.61 -2.86
C TYR A 90 -8.23 5.36 -1.74
N SER A 91 -7.71 6.52 -1.33
CA SER A 91 -8.23 7.28 -0.17
C SER A 91 -9.73 7.59 -0.25
N PRO A 92 -10.33 7.95 -1.41
CA PRO A 92 -11.76 8.26 -1.49
C PRO A 92 -12.69 7.06 -1.21
N HIS A 93 -12.17 5.84 -1.20
CA HIS A 93 -12.94 4.65 -0.82
C HIS A 93 -12.96 4.42 0.70
N TYR A 94 -12.27 5.24 1.47
CA TYR A 94 -12.31 5.19 2.93
C TYR A 94 -13.20 6.30 3.49
N PRO A 95 -13.98 6.03 4.56
CA PRO A 95 -14.83 7.05 5.19
C PRO A 95 -14.04 8.29 5.65
N ASN A 96 -12.77 8.08 6.04
CA ASN A 96 -11.88 9.12 6.53
C ASN A 96 -10.99 9.74 5.44
N GLY A 97 -11.12 9.31 4.17
CA GLY A 97 -10.36 9.86 3.05
C GLY A 97 -8.85 9.81 3.30
N ASP A 98 -8.19 10.96 3.18
CA ASP A 98 -6.74 11.08 3.38
C ASP A 98 -6.31 10.88 4.84
N ARG A 99 -7.24 10.90 5.80
CA ARG A 99 -6.98 10.59 7.23
C ARG A 99 -7.09 9.10 7.56
N THR A 100 -7.18 8.25 6.53
CA THR A 100 -7.19 6.81 6.72
C THR A 100 -5.91 6.36 7.41
N THR A 101 -6.04 5.52 8.42
CA THR A 101 -4.93 4.98 9.19
C THR A 101 -4.37 3.70 8.54
N PRO A 102 -3.12 3.30 8.82
CA PRO A 102 -2.60 1.99 8.44
C PRO A 102 -3.49 0.83 8.90
N GLY A 103 -4.06 0.96 10.11
CA GLY A 103 -4.95 -0.03 10.71
C GLY A 103 -6.23 -0.25 9.90
N GLU A 104 -6.86 0.82 9.42
CA GLU A 104 -8.05 0.73 8.58
C GLU A 104 -7.77 0.08 7.22
N VAL A 105 -6.57 0.31 6.66
CA VAL A 105 -6.14 -0.38 5.44
C VAL A 105 -5.93 -1.87 5.71
N ALA A 106 -5.29 -2.22 6.83
CA ALA A 106 -5.10 -3.60 7.24
C ALA A 106 -6.44 -4.32 7.47
N ASP A 107 -7.40 -3.68 8.16
CA ASP A 107 -8.75 -4.21 8.38
C ASP A 107 -9.43 -4.56 7.04
N ARG A 108 -9.30 -3.68 6.04
CA ARG A 108 -9.91 -3.89 4.72
C ARG A 108 -9.27 -5.06 3.97
N ILE A 109 -7.94 -5.19 4.03
CA ILE A 109 -7.23 -6.33 3.44
C ILE A 109 -7.66 -7.64 4.11
N GLU A 110 -7.76 -7.67 5.44
CA GLU A 110 -8.23 -8.83 6.20
C GLU A 110 -9.67 -9.22 5.81
N ALA A 111 -10.57 -8.24 5.69
CA ALA A 111 -11.94 -8.46 5.26
C ALA A 111 -12.02 -9.07 3.85
N LEU A 112 -11.21 -8.56 2.90
CA LEU A 112 -11.09 -9.14 1.57
C LEU A 112 -10.63 -10.60 1.64
N LEU A 113 -9.56 -10.89 2.39
CA LEU A 113 -9.00 -12.23 2.52
C LEU A 113 -10.00 -13.22 3.14
N ALA A 114 -10.81 -12.77 4.10
CA ALA A 114 -11.85 -13.56 4.76
C ALA A 114 -13.02 -13.87 3.81
N SER A 115 -13.46 -12.91 2.99
CA SER A 115 -14.57 -13.10 2.04
C SER A 115 -14.30 -14.07 0.89
N GLN A 116 -13.04 -14.42 0.67
CA GLN A 116 -12.57 -15.31 -0.41
C GLN A 116 -12.26 -16.73 0.11
N SER A 117 -12.83 -17.11 1.25
CA SER A 117 -12.61 -18.40 1.94
C SER A 117 -13.79 -19.35 1.79
#